data_AF-A0A925X2E8-F1
#
_entry.id   AF-A0A925X2E8-F1
#
_cell.length_a   1.000
_cell.length_b   1.000
_cell.length_c   1.000
_cell.angle_alpha   90.00
_cell.angle_beta   90.00
_cell.angle_gamma   90.00
#
_symmetry.space_group_name_H-M   'P 1'
#
loop_
_entity.id
_entity.type
_entity.pdbx_description
1 polymer ?
#
loop_
_entity_poly.entity_id
_entity_poly.type
_entity_poly.pdbx_seq_one_letter_code
_entity_poly.pdbx_strand_id
1 'polypeptide(L)'
;MLSKQPRDAFLLYALGMEHKKLGDADKAIDFYSRTIEVDPNYCYAYYQRGQAFEQKGDATSARQSYKDGIDAAVRAKDDHARSELETALQIME
;
A
#
# COMPACT_ATOMS: atom_id res chain seq x y z
N MET A 1 -6.26 -29.13 -2.33
CA MET A 1 -6.79 -28.11 -3.27
C MET A 1 -6.62 -26.76 -2.62
N LEU A 2 -5.65 -25.96 -3.05
CA LEU A 2 -5.49 -24.57 -2.58
C LEU A 2 -6.61 -23.76 -3.22
N SER A 3 -7.61 -23.39 -2.43
CA SER A 3 -8.71 -22.54 -2.87
C SER A 3 -8.14 -21.18 -3.29
N LYS A 4 -8.02 -20.96 -4.60
CA LYS A 4 -7.84 -19.63 -5.18
C LYS A 4 -9.09 -18.83 -4.88
N GLN A 5 -9.15 -18.23 -3.70
CA GLN A 5 -10.13 -17.18 -3.48
C GLN A 5 -9.58 -15.93 -4.16
N PRO A 6 -10.29 -15.33 -5.14
CA PRO A 6 -9.87 -14.11 -5.85
C PRO A 6 -9.89 -12.84 -4.95
N ARG A 7 -9.78 -13.04 -3.63
CA ARG A 7 -9.85 -12.06 -2.54
C ARG A 7 -8.77 -12.33 -1.49
N ASP A 8 -7.66 -12.94 -1.87
CA ASP A 8 -6.51 -13.07 -0.97
C ASP A 8 -5.69 -11.76 -1.04
N ALA A 9 -5.66 -11.01 0.06
CA ALA A 9 -4.91 -9.76 0.16
C ALA A 9 -3.43 -9.95 -0.20
N PHE A 10 -2.84 -11.09 0.15
CA PHE A 10 -1.45 -11.39 -0.18
C PHE A 10 -1.23 -11.54 -1.70
N LEU A 11 -2.15 -12.21 -2.40
CA LEU A 11 -2.06 -12.36 -3.86
C LEU A 11 -2.28 -11.03 -4.59
N LEU A 12 -3.24 -10.22 -4.12
CA LEU A 12 -3.48 -8.88 -4.66
C LEU A 12 -2.25 -7.98 -4.46
N TYR A 13 -1.65 -8.02 -3.27
CA TYR A 13 -0.43 -7.29 -2.96
C TYR A 13 0.73 -7.71 -3.86
N ALA A 14 0.91 -9.03 -4.04
CA ALA A 14 1.94 -9.57 -4.92
C ALA A 14 1.76 -9.10 -6.38
N LEU A 15 0.53 -9.10 -6.90
CA LEU A 15 0.25 -8.56 -8.24
C LEU A 15 0.58 -7.06 -8.34
N GLY A 16 0.24 -6.27 -7.32
CA GLY A 16 0.64 -4.86 -7.25
C GLY A 16 2.15 -4.68 -7.28
N MET A 17 2.91 -5.50 -6.55
CA MET A 17 4.38 -5.48 -6.59
C MET A 17 4.93 -5.82 -7.97
N GLU A 18 4.37 -6.82 -8.67
CA GLU A 18 4.81 -7.16 -10.03
C GLU A 18 4.55 -6.03 -11.01
N HIS A 19 3.38 -5.38 -10.94
CA HIS A 19 3.09 -4.20 -11.77
C HIS A 19 4.01 -3.01 -11.44
N LYS A 20 4.33 -2.78 -10.16
CA LYS A 20 5.31 -1.77 -9.75
C LYS A 20 6.69 -2.02 -10.36
N LYS A 21 7.16 -3.28 -10.37
CA LYS A 21 8.43 -3.68 -11.00
C LYS A 21 8.44 -3.45 -12.51
N LEU A 22 7.28 -3.59 -13.16
CA LEU A 22 7.10 -3.32 -14.58
C LEU A 22 6.98 -1.81 -14.90
N GLY A 23 6.99 -0.93 -13.90
CA GLY A 23 6.78 0.50 -14.06
C GLY A 23 5.32 0.90 -14.33
N ASP A 24 4.38 -0.05 -14.21
CA ASP A 24 2.95 0.18 -14.38
C ASP A 24 2.34 0.65 -13.05
N ALA A 25 2.65 1.92 -12.71
CA ALA A 25 2.24 2.51 -11.43
C ALA A 25 0.71 2.56 -11.27
N ASP A 26 -0.04 2.78 -12.35
CA ASP A 26 -1.50 2.79 -12.33
C ASP A 26 -2.09 1.44 -11.91
N LYS A 27 -1.62 0.33 -12.52
CA LYS A 27 -2.08 -0.99 -12.09
C LYS A 27 -1.58 -1.36 -10.70
N ALA A 28 -0.36 -0.95 -10.33
CA ALA A 28 0.13 -1.17 -8.98
C ALA A 28 -0.81 -0.52 -7.94
N ILE A 29 -1.22 0.73 -8.17
CA ILE A 29 -2.17 1.46 -7.32
C ILE A 29 -3.53 0.76 -7.22
N ASP A 30 -4.06 0.26 -8.35
CA ASP A 30 -5.32 -0.51 -8.34
C ASP A 30 -5.22 -1.75 -7.45
N PHE A 31 -4.17 -2.56 -7.64
CA PHE A 31 -3.98 -3.78 -6.87
C PHE A 31 -3.72 -3.51 -5.38
N TYR A 32 -2.96 -2.46 -5.04
CA TYR A 32 -2.78 -2.06 -3.65
C TYR A 32 -4.08 -1.56 -3.03
N SER A 33 -4.90 -0.80 -3.77
CA SER A 33 -6.20 -0.35 -3.29
C SER A 33 -7.15 -1.51 -3.03
N ARG A 34 -7.19 -2.50 -3.92
CA ARG A 34 -7.95 -3.74 -3.72
C ARG A 34 -7.41 -4.59 -2.56
N THR A 35 -6.10 -4.56 -2.32
CA THR A 35 -5.50 -5.21 -1.14
C THR A 35 -6.06 -4.58 0.14
N ILE A 36 -6.10 -3.24 0.17
CA ILE A 36 -6.62 -2.45 1.29
C ILE A 36 -8.13 -2.68 1.51
N GLU A 37 -8.91 -2.83 0.43
CA GLU A 37 -10.34 -3.14 0.52
C GLU A 37 -10.61 -4.52 1.14
N VAL A 38 -9.74 -5.50 0.84
CA VAL A 38 -9.85 -6.86 1.37
C VAL A 38 -9.32 -6.95 2.80
N ASP A 39 -8.18 -6.32 3.06
CA ASP A 39 -7.56 -6.25 4.39
C ASP A 39 -7.12 -4.81 4.70
N PRO A 40 -7.98 -4.04 5.40
CA PRO A 40 -7.69 -2.66 5.79
C PRO A 40 -6.55 -2.50 6.82
N ASN A 41 -5.98 -3.61 7.31
CA ASN A 41 -4.85 -3.62 8.22
C ASN A 41 -3.54 -4.05 7.52
N TYR A 42 -3.56 -4.31 6.20
CA TYR A 42 -2.38 -4.65 5.42
C TYR A 42 -1.51 -3.40 5.18
N CYS A 43 -0.74 -3.00 6.19
CA CYS A 43 -0.02 -1.73 6.25
C CYS A 43 0.92 -1.51 5.06
N TYR A 44 1.59 -2.57 4.59
CA TYR A 44 2.49 -2.50 3.43
C TYR A 44 1.78 -2.08 2.15
N ALA A 45 0.49 -2.37 1.97
CA ALA A 45 -0.25 -1.96 0.77
C ALA A 45 -0.39 -0.43 0.71
N TYR A 46 -0.60 0.22 1.85
CA TYR A 46 -0.65 1.69 1.94
C TYR A 46 0.70 2.31 1.62
N TYR A 47 1.80 1.76 2.17
CA TYR A 47 3.16 2.21 1.89
C TYR A 47 3.46 2.12 0.39
N GLN A 48 3.23 0.95 -0.22
CA GLN A 48 3.53 0.76 -1.64
C GLN A 48 2.63 1.60 -2.55
N ARG A 49 1.36 1.83 -2.17
CA ARG A 49 0.47 2.74 -2.89
C ARG A 49 0.96 4.18 -2.82
N GLY A 50 1.45 4.62 -1.65
CA GLY A 50 2.10 5.91 -1.48
C GLY A 50 3.28 6.09 -2.44
N GLN A 51 4.21 5.13 -2.44
CA GLN A 51 5.37 5.15 -3.34
C GLN A 51 4.96 5.16 -4.82
N ALA A 52 3.93 4.41 -5.19
CA ALA A 52 3.44 4.40 -6.57
C ALA A 52 2.83 5.74 -6.98
N PHE A 53 2.13 6.44 -6.08
CA PHE A 53 1.67 7.81 -6.31
C PHE A 53 2.84 8.81 -6.42
N GLU A 54 3.89 8.67 -5.61
CA GLU A 54 5.12 9.48 -5.74
C GLU A 54 5.78 9.32 -7.11
N GLN A 55 5.88 8.09 -7.61
CA GLN A 55 6.40 7.80 -8.95
C GLN A 55 5.59 8.49 -10.05
N LYS A 56 4.29 8.72 -9.82
CA LYS A 56 3.41 9.46 -10.72
C LYS A 56 3.47 10.98 -10.53
N GLY A 57 4.20 11.47 -9.53
CA GLY A 57 4.21 12.89 -9.14
C GLY A 57 2.95 13.35 -8.41
N ASP A 58 2.07 12.42 -7.99
CA ASP A 58 0.87 12.74 -7.22
C ASP A 58 1.18 12.74 -5.72
N ALA A 59 1.87 13.80 -5.28
CA ALA A 59 2.27 13.96 -3.88
C ALA A 59 1.06 14.03 -2.92
N THR A 60 -0.11 14.46 -3.40
CA THR A 60 -1.32 14.57 -2.57
C THR A 60 -1.87 13.19 -2.23
N SER A 61 -2.07 12.33 -3.23
CA SER A 61 -2.53 10.95 -3.03
C SER A 61 -1.51 10.09 -2.30
N ALA A 62 -0.21 10.33 -2.53
CA ALA A 62 0.87 9.67 -1.81
C ALA A 62 0.83 9.99 -0.31
N ARG A 63 0.77 11.28 0.05
CA ARG A 63 0.64 11.74 1.43
C ARG A 63 -0.59 11.15 2.12
N GLN A 64 -1.73 11.13 1.43
CA GLN A 64 -2.95 10.53 1.97
C GLN A 64 -2.77 9.02 2.23
N SER A 65 -2.15 8.30 1.29
CA SER A 65 -1.90 6.86 1.44
C SER A 65 -1.03 6.55 2.65
N TYR A 66 0.02 7.36 2.92
CA TYR A 66 0.85 7.17 4.10
C TYR A 66 0.09 7.44 5.40
N LYS A 67 -0.74 8.49 5.46
CA LYS A 67 -1.60 8.79 6.62
C LYS A 67 -2.59 7.66 6.89
N ASP A 68 -3.29 7.18 5.87
CA ASP A 68 -4.22 6.05 6.01
C ASP A 68 -3.49 4.78 6.49
N GLY A 69 -2.25 4.58 6.02
CA GLY A 69 -1.38 3.50 6.46
C GLY A 69 -0.99 3.61 7.94
N ILE A 70 -0.68 4.81 8.44
CA ILE A 70 -0.38 5.04 9.86
C ILE A 70 -1.59 4.64 10.71
N ASP A 71 -2.80 5.04 10.30
CA ASP A 71 -4.03 4.64 10.98
C ASP A 71 -4.23 3.12 10.94
N ALA A 72 -3.91 2.47 9.81
CA ALA A 72 -3.93 1.01 9.69
C ALA A 72 -2.95 0.32 10.64
N ALA A 73 -1.72 0.84 10.73
CA ALA A 73 -0.69 0.32 11.62
C ALA A 73 -1.09 0.46 13.09
N VAL A 74 -1.73 1.57 13.47
CA VAL A 74 -2.29 1.76 14.82
C VAL A 74 -3.39 0.72 15.11
N ARG A 75 -4.32 0.49 14.16
CA ARG A 75 -5.35 -0.54 14.31
C ARG A 75 -4.77 -1.95 14.43
N ALA A 76 -3.75 -2.26 13.62
CA ALA A 76 -3.06 -3.54 13.61
C ALA A 76 -2.12 -3.75 14.80
N LYS A 77 -1.80 -2.69 15.56
CA LYS A 77 -0.75 -2.66 16.59
C LYS A 77 0.63 -3.02 16.02
N ASP A 78 0.91 -2.58 14.80
CA ASP A 78 2.18 -2.77 14.12
C ASP A 78 3.04 -1.51 14.24
N ASP A 79 3.81 -1.40 15.32
CA ASP A 79 4.67 -0.24 15.56
C ASP A 79 5.79 -0.10 14.52
N HIS A 80 6.23 -1.21 13.93
CA HIS A 80 7.28 -1.18 12.92
C HIS A 80 6.75 -0.56 11.62
N ALA A 81 5.61 -1.05 11.12
CA ALA A 81 4.98 -0.48 9.94
C ALA A 81 4.61 1.00 10.16
N ARG A 82 4.11 1.35 11.36
CA ARG A 82 3.83 2.75 11.70
C ARG A 82 5.07 3.63 11.51
N SER A 83 6.21 3.20 12.06
CA SER A 83 7.47 3.97 11.97
C SER A 83 7.96 4.14 10.53
N GLU A 84 7.85 3.10 9.69
CA GLU A 84 8.21 3.20 8.26
C GLU A 84 7.32 4.21 7.52
N LEU A 85 6.01 4.19 7.79
CA LEU A 85 5.05 5.10 7.17
C LEU A 85 5.21 6.55 7.64
N GLU A 86 5.49 6.77 8.94
CA GLU A 86 5.80 8.09 9.48
C GLU A 86 7.08 8.66 8.84
N THR A 87 8.10 7.82 8.69
CA THR A 87 9.36 8.20 8.04
C THR A 87 9.13 8.58 6.58
N ALA A 88 8.36 7.76 5.83
CA ALA A 88 8.02 8.06 4.45
C ALA A 88 7.25 9.38 4.33
N LEU A 89 6.26 9.61 5.20
CA LEU A 89 5.50 10.85 5.23
C LEU A 89 6.38 12.08 5.51
N GLN A 90 7.33 11.96 6.44
CA GLN A 90 8.25 13.05 6.79
C GLN A 90 9.21 13.40 5.65
N ILE A 91 9.67 12.40 4.87
CA ILE A 91 10.56 12.63 3.72
C ILE A 91 9.87 13.42 2.59
N MET A 92 8.54 13.41 2.54
CA MET A 92 7.74 14.15 1.56
C MET A 92 7.51 15.63 1.90
N GLU A 93 7.94 16.10 3.08
CA GLU A 93 7.81 17.50 3.51
C GLU A 93 9.01 18.35 3.09
#